data_AF-A0A382W1K9-F1
#
_entry.id   AF-A0A382W1K9-F1
#
_cell.length_a   1.000
_cell.length_b   1.000
_cell.length_c   1.000
_cell.angle_alpha   90.00
_cell.angle_beta   90.00
_cell.angle_gamma   90.00
#
_symmetry.space_group_name_H-M   'P 1'
#
loop_
_entity.id
_entity.type
_entity.pdbx_description
1 polymer ?
#
loop_
_entity_poly.entity_id
_entity_poly.type
_entity_poly.pdbx_seq_one_letter_code
_entity_poly.pdbx_strand_id
1 'polypeptide(L)'
;MTSLADKERLPREIVAMRVAKELPDGSYVNLGIGIPTLVSSFVPEGRAVFYHSESGILNCGPVVDLGDEEQEDIDLINAGGQYLQSIGGMSFFDSAEAFAMIRGGHVDVTVLGSHQVSAKGDLANWMLPQRGVGNVGGAMDLATGARVIVAM
;
A
#
# COMPACT_ATOMS: atom_id res chain seq x y z
N MET A 1 15.61 30.89 11.70
CA MET A 1 14.62 29.88 11.30
C MET A 1 15.40 28.69 10.76
N THR A 2 15.26 27.51 11.36
CA THR A 2 15.89 26.26 10.91
C THR A 2 15.30 25.90 9.54
N SER A 3 16.13 25.70 8.51
CA SER A 3 15.62 25.36 7.19
C SER A 3 15.06 23.93 7.19
N LEU A 4 14.15 23.61 6.27
CA LEU A 4 13.65 22.23 6.13
C LEU A 4 14.78 21.23 5.80
N ALA A 5 15.89 21.69 5.23
CA ALA A 5 17.05 20.85 4.92
C ALA A 5 17.84 20.44 6.18
N ASP A 6 17.67 21.16 7.28
CA ASP A 6 18.39 20.92 8.54
C ASP A 6 17.58 20.06 9.52
N LYS A 7 16.34 19.67 9.15
CA LYS A 7 15.51 18.79 9.97
C LYS A 7 15.88 17.33 9.71
N GLU A 8 16.12 16.60 10.79
CA GLU A 8 16.32 15.16 10.74
C GLU A 8 15.07 14.46 10.20
N ARG A 9 15.25 13.55 9.25
CA ARG A 9 14.15 12.76 8.70
C ARG A 9 13.68 11.75 9.72
N LEU A 10 12.37 11.59 9.83
CA LEU A 10 11.82 10.50 10.63
C LEU A 10 12.22 9.15 10.02
N PRO A 11 12.54 8.14 10.85
CA PRO A 11 12.63 6.76 10.41
C PRO A 11 11.32 6.30 9.75
N ARG A 12 11.45 5.44 8.74
CA ARG A 12 10.33 4.95 7.93
C ARG A 12 9.29 4.24 8.80
N GLU A 13 9.76 3.52 9.81
CA GLU A 13 8.98 2.78 10.79
C GLU A 13 8.12 3.74 11.63
N ILE A 14 8.63 4.92 11.99
CA ILE A 14 7.84 5.91 12.74
C ILE A 14 6.69 6.44 11.89
N VAL A 15 6.94 6.69 10.59
CA VAL A 15 5.88 7.09 9.65
C VAL A 15 4.85 5.97 9.51
N ALA A 16 5.28 4.73 9.30
CA ALA A 16 4.39 3.57 9.18
C ALA A 16 3.55 3.34 10.46
N MET A 17 4.16 3.42 11.64
CA MET A 17 3.47 3.33 12.94
C MET A 17 2.42 4.42 13.11
N ARG A 18 2.68 5.64 12.63
CA ARG A 18 1.70 6.72 12.68
C ARG A 18 0.53 6.42 11.74
N VAL A 19 0.81 5.97 10.53
CA VAL A 19 -0.21 5.66 9.52
C VAL A 19 -1.07 4.46 9.94
N ALA A 20 -0.50 3.44 10.57
CA ALA A 20 -1.25 2.27 11.05
C ALA A 20 -2.41 2.63 11.99
N LYS A 21 -2.26 3.71 12.77
CA LYS A 21 -3.31 4.21 13.66
C LYS A 21 -4.52 4.78 12.91
N GLU A 22 -4.35 5.21 11.66
CA GLU A 22 -5.41 5.77 10.81
C GLU A 22 -6.27 4.69 10.13
N LEU A 23 -5.81 3.43 10.10
CA LEU A 23 -6.56 2.34 9.47
C LEU A 23 -7.76 1.97 10.34
N PRO A 24 -9.01 2.10 9.87
CA PRO A 24 -10.19 1.73 10.65
C PRO A 24 -10.25 0.22 10.93
N ASP A 25 -10.89 -0.16 12.03
CA ASP A 25 -11.19 -1.57 12.30
C ASP A 25 -12.22 -2.11 11.30
N GLY A 26 -11.98 -3.33 10.79
CA GLY A 26 -12.78 -3.98 9.76
C GLY A 26 -12.60 -3.41 8.35
N SER A 27 -11.61 -2.54 8.12
CA SER A 27 -11.44 -1.87 6.82
C SER A 27 -10.72 -2.71 5.77
N TYR A 28 -11.04 -2.42 4.51
CA TYR A 28 -10.35 -2.90 3.32
C TYR A 28 -9.31 -1.88 2.88
N VAL A 29 -8.05 -2.28 2.91
CA VAL A 29 -6.91 -1.38 2.75
C VAL A 29 -6.03 -1.83 1.59
N ASN A 30 -5.64 -0.89 0.74
CA ASN A 30 -4.58 -1.12 -0.25
C ASN A 30 -3.30 -0.37 0.15
N LEU A 31 -2.17 -1.07 0.14
CA LEU A 31 -0.89 -0.52 0.54
C LEU A 31 0.05 -0.48 -0.66
N GLY A 32 0.51 0.72 -1.03
CA GLY A 32 1.57 0.89 -2.02
C GLY A 32 2.92 0.32 -1.57
N ILE A 33 3.87 0.26 -2.49
CA ILE A 33 5.21 -0.26 -2.19
C ILE A 33 6.00 0.72 -1.30
N GLY A 34 6.78 0.20 -0.36
CA GLY A 34 7.75 0.97 0.43
C GLY A 34 7.26 1.20 1.87
N ILE A 35 7.23 2.47 2.32
CA ILE A 35 6.68 2.80 3.64
C ILE A 35 5.24 2.28 3.82
N PRO A 36 4.34 2.38 2.82
CA PRO A 36 2.98 1.88 3.00
C PRO A 36 2.91 0.37 3.30
N THR A 37 3.74 -0.46 2.66
CA THR A 37 3.79 -1.90 2.97
C THR A 37 4.15 -2.18 4.43
N LEU A 38 5.03 -1.36 5.04
CA LEU A 38 5.41 -1.49 6.46
C LEU A 38 4.24 -1.24 7.43
N VAL A 39 3.19 -0.54 6.98
CA VAL A 39 2.05 -0.17 7.83
C VAL A 39 1.36 -1.41 8.40
N SER A 40 1.29 -2.50 7.64
CA SER A 40 0.62 -3.73 8.07
C SER A 40 1.27 -4.35 9.31
N SER A 41 2.58 -4.17 9.48
CA SER A 41 3.33 -4.67 10.65
C SER A 41 3.09 -3.88 11.94
N PHE A 42 2.42 -2.72 11.87
CA PHE A 42 2.20 -1.84 13.02
C PHE A 42 0.71 -1.64 13.36
N VAL A 43 -0.19 -2.39 12.71
CA VAL A 43 -1.61 -2.39 13.06
C VAL A 43 -1.77 -2.88 14.50
N PRO A 44 -2.47 -2.12 15.38
CA PRO A 44 -2.64 -2.52 16.78
C PRO A 44 -3.34 -3.87 16.92
N GLU A 45 -2.94 -4.63 17.94
CA GLU A 45 -3.64 -5.86 18.31
C GLU A 45 -5.14 -5.62 18.53
N GLY A 46 -5.96 -6.61 18.19
CA GLY A 46 -7.41 -6.55 18.30
C GLY A 46 -8.11 -5.75 17.18
N ARG A 47 -7.37 -5.25 16.19
CA ARG A 47 -7.92 -4.63 14.99
C ARG A 47 -7.84 -5.59 13.80
N ALA A 48 -8.97 -5.78 13.11
CA ALA A 48 -9.02 -6.50 11.84
C ALA A 48 -8.82 -5.52 10.68
N VAL A 49 -7.87 -5.81 9.79
CA VAL A 49 -7.64 -5.06 8.54
C VAL A 49 -7.44 -6.07 7.42
N PHE A 50 -8.16 -5.88 6.33
CA PHE A 50 -8.12 -6.77 5.17
C PHE A 50 -7.34 -6.09 4.03
N TYR A 51 -6.29 -6.73 3.55
CA TYR A 51 -5.42 -6.12 2.54
C TYR A 51 -5.83 -6.51 1.13
N HIS A 52 -6.10 -5.51 0.29
CA HIS A 52 -6.39 -5.65 -1.12
C HIS A 52 -5.12 -5.44 -1.96
N SER A 53 -4.85 -6.33 -2.92
CA SER A 53 -3.84 -6.18 -3.95
C SER A 53 -4.49 -5.97 -5.32
N GLU A 54 -4.04 -4.95 -6.06
CA GLU A 54 -4.46 -4.68 -7.44
C GLU A 54 -4.14 -5.82 -8.42
N SER A 55 -3.27 -6.76 -8.02
CA SER A 55 -2.97 -7.98 -8.76
C SER A 55 -4.09 -9.03 -8.73
N GLY A 56 -5.18 -8.82 -7.99
CA GLY A 56 -6.33 -9.74 -7.97
C GLY A 56 -6.48 -10.55 -6.67
N ILE A 57 -6.07 -9.99 -5.53
CA ILE A 57 -6.10 -10.68 -4.23
C ILE A 57 -6.80 -9.80 -3.20
N LEU A 58 -7.70 -10.39 -2.41
CA LEU A 58 -8.24 -9.77 -1.20
C LEU A 58 -7.86 -10.59 0.02
N ASN A 59 -7.60 -9.89 1.11
CA ASN A 59 -7.08 -10.42 2.35
C ASN A 59 -5.70 -11.08 2.16
N CYS A 60 -4.77 -10.30 1.58
CA CYS A 60 -3.37 -10.71 1.43
C CYS A 60 -2.78 -11.13 2.79
N GLY A 61 -2.12 -12.28 2.82
CA GLY A 61 -1.37 -12.74 3.97
C GLY A 61 -0.06 -11.97 4.17
N PRO A 62 0.72 -12.34 5.20
CA PRO A 62 2.04 -11.77 5.41
C PRO A 62 2.98 -12.09 4.24
N VAL A 63 3.98 -11.25 4.03
CA VAL A 63 5.07 -11.51 3.09
C VAL A 63 5.90 -12.68 3.61
N VAL A 64 6.32 -13.58 2.73
CA VAL A 64 7.22 -14.69 3.05
C VAL A 64 8.61 -14.16 3.42
N ASP A 65 9.21 -14.73 4.45
CA ASP A 65 10.57 -14.35 4.86
C ASP A 65 11.59 -14.70 3.78
N LEU A 66 12.57 -13.83 3.57
CA LEU A 66 13.60 -14.03 2.56
C LEU A 66 14.39 -15.33 2.84
N GLY A 67 14.41 -16.23 1.86
CA GLY A 67 15.16 -17.49 1.92
C GLY A 67 14.37 -18.69 2.45
N ASP A 68 13.06 -18.54 2.69
CA ASP A 68 12.15 -19.66 2.96
C ASP A 68 11.58 -20.23 1.64
N GLU A 69 12.44 -20.92 0.88
CA GLU A 69 12.12 -21.45 -0.46
C GLU A 69 10.90 -22.39 -0.48
N GLU A 70 10.55 -23.02 0.64
CA GLU A 70 9.39 -23.92 0.73
C GLU A 70 8.05 -23.18 0.74
N GLN A 71 8.06 -21.91 1.15
CA GLN A 71 6.88 -21.04 1.19
C GLN A 71 6.80 -20.10 -0.02
N GLU A 72 7.82 -20.06 -0.87
CA GLU A 72 7.81 -19.26 -2.10
C GLU A 72 6.88 -19.89 -3.15
N ASP A 73 5.85 -19.15 -3.56
CA ASP A 73 4.93 -19.53 -4.62
C ASP A 73 4.86 -18.43 -5.68
N ILE A 74 5.32 -18.76 -6.89
CA ILE A 74 5.38 -17.84 -8.02
C ILE A 74 4.01 -17.33 -8.47
N ASP A 75 2.95 -18.06 -8.17
CA ASP A 75 1.58 -17.68 -8.51
C ASP A 75 0.91 -16.85 -7.39
N LEU A 76 1.57 -16.71 -6.23
CA LEU A 76 1.06 -15.98 -5.06
C LEU A 76 1.99 -14.81 -4.67
N ILE A 77 1.90 -13.74 -5.46
CA ILE A 77 2.68 -12.51 -5.25
C ILE A 77 1.80 -11.27 -5.05
N ASN A 78 2.29 -10.31 -4.29
CA ASN A 78 1.68 -8.98 -4.20
C ASN A 78 2.06 -8.09 -5.41
N ALA A 79 1.46 -6.91 -5.50
CA ALA A 79 1.75 -5.94 -6.56
C ALA A 79 3.22 -5.44 -6.60
N GLY A 80 3.97 -5.63 -5.51
CA GLY A 80 5.40 -5.35 -5.42
C GLY A 80 6.30 -6.52 -5.82
N GLY A 81 5.74 -7.66 -6.21
CA GLY A 81 6.48 -8.87 -6.60
C GLY A 81 7.02 -9.68 -5.43
N GLN A 82 6.50 -9.49 -4.22
CA GLN A 82 6.89 -10.28 -3.04
C GLN A 82 5.93 -11.46 -2.86
N TYR A 83 6.47 -12.63 -2.52
CA TYR A 83 5.67 -13.82 -2.18
C TYR A 83 4.83 -13.58 -0.93
N LEU A 84 3.60 -14.10 -0.95
CA LEU A 84 2.67 -14.02 0.17
C LEU A 84 2.39 -15.41 0.74
N GLN A 85 2.13 -15.48 2.04
CA GLN A 85 1.60 -16.68 2.66
C GLN A 85 0.09 -16.78 2.44
N SER A 86 -0.40 -17.98 2.14
CA SER A 86 -1.84 -18.24 2.05
C SER A 86 -2.48 -18.24 3.45
N ILE A 87 -3.59 -17.53 3.60
CA ILE A 87 -4.33 -17.42 4.86
C ILE A 87 -5.81 -17.71 4.67
N GLY A 88 -6.49 -18.12 5.74
CA GLY A 88 -7.93 -18.32 5.72
C GLY A 88 -8.69 -17.03 5.35
N GLY A 89 -9.67 -17.16 4.46
CA GLY A 89 -10.46 -16.02 3.98
C GLY A 89 -9.79 -15.18 2.89
N MET A 90 -8.65 -15.61 2.34
CA MET A 90 -8.10 -15.04 1.11
C MET A 90 -8.99 -15.38 -0.08
N SER A 91 -9.16 -14.43 -1.00
CA SER A 91 -9.90 -14.65 -2.26
C SER A 91 -9.16 -14.07 -3.45
N PHE A 92 -9.36 -14.70 -4.62
CA PHE A 92 -8.72 -14.34 -5.88
C PHE A 92 -9.77 -13.90 -6.90
N PHE A 93 -9.39 -12.96 -7.76
CA PHE A 93 -10.22 -12.44 -8.84
C PHE A 93 -9.34 -11.90 -9.97
N ASP A 94 -9.93 -11.66 -11.14
CA ASP A 94 -9.19 -11.06 -12.24
C ASP A 94 -8.91 -9.56 -12.01
N SER A 95 -8.01 -9.00 -12.82
CA SER A 95 -7.64 -7.59 -12.69
C SER A 95 -8.82 -6.64 -12.94
N ALA A 96 -9.78 -7.01 -13.80
CA ALA A 96 -10.92 -6.14 -14.07
C ALA A 96 -11.79 -5.99 -12.82
N GLU A 97 -12.00 -7.08 -12.07
CA GLU A 97 -12.72 -7.08 -10.80
C GLU A 97 -11.92 -6.38 -9.69
N ALA A 98 -10.60 -6.58 -9.63
CA ALA A 98 -9.71 -5.85 -8.70
C ALA A 98 -9.84 -4.32 -8.85
N PHE A 99 -9.75 -3.85 -10.09
CA PHE A 99 -9.91 -2.42 -10.39
C PHE A 99 -11.37 -1.96 -10.31
N ALA A 100 -12.35 -2.86 -10.45
CA ALA A 100 -13.75 -2.53 -10.18
C ALA A 100 -13.99 -2.30 -8.68
N MET A 101 -13.37 -3.08 -7.80
CA MET A 101 -13.39 -2.83 -6.35
C MET A 101 -12.80 -1.46 -6.02
N ILE A 102 -11.63 -1.14 -6.57
CA ILE A 102 -10.98 0.17 -6.36
C ILE A 102 -11.87 1.31 -6.88
N ARG A 103 -12.20 1.31 -8.18
CA ARG A 103 -12.96 2.41 -8.81
C ARG A 103 -14.40 2.51 -8.31
N GLY A 104 -14.97 1.39 -7.84
CA GLY A 104 -16.30 1.32 -7.24
C GLY A 104 -16.37 1.84 -5.80
N GLY A 105 -15.24 2.20 -5.18
CA GLY A 105 -15.21 2.69 -3.81
C GLY A 105 -15.37 1.61 -2.75
N HIS A 106 -15.02 0.36 -3.07
CA HIS A 106 -15.07 -0.78 -2.15
C HIS A 106 -13.76 -0.98 -1.37
N VAL A 107 -12.74 -0.17 -1.65
CA VAL A 107 -11.51 -0.07 -0.84
C VAL A 107 -11.64 1.18 0.02
N ASP A 108 -11.66 1.00 1.34
CA ASP A 108 -11.90 2.09 2.29
C ASP A 108 -10.74 3.09 2.32
N VAL A 109 -9.51 2.56 2.36
CA VAL A 109 -8.29 3.35 2.51
C VAL A 109 -7.21 2.85 1.58
N THR A 110 -6.52 3.76 0.90
CA THR A 110 -5.24 3.47 0.25
C THR A 110 -4.12 4.26 0.91
N VAL A 111 -2.97 3.62 1.11
CA VAL A 111 -1.76 4.27 1.59
C VAL A 111 -0.74 4.30 0.46
N LEU A 112 -0.33 5.49 0.04
CA LEU A 112 0.56 5.69 -1.10
C LEU A 112 1.81 6.47 -0.70
N GLY A 113 2.94 6.11 -1.32
CA GLY A 113 4.11 6.98 -1.34
C GLY A 113 3.90 8.15 -2.29
N SER A 114 4.69 9.22 -2.12
CA SER A 114 4.65 10.36 -3.02
C SER A 114 6.01 11.06 -3.16
N HIS A 115 6.23 11.72 -4.30
CA HIS A 115 7.32 12.67 -4.48
C HIS A 115 6.90 14.07 -4.01
N GLN A 116 5.67 14.49 -4.33
CA GLN A 116 5.12 15.78 -3.96
C GLN A 116 3.60 15.68 -3.73
N VAL A 117 3.10 16.46 -2.78
CA VAL A 117 1.68 16.65 -2.53
C VAL A 117 1.40 18.13 -2.50
N SER A 118 0.43 18.60 -3.29
CA SER A 118 0.03 20.01 -3.27
C SER A 118 -0.85 20.32 -2.06
N ALA A 119 -0.95 21.60 -1.67
CA ALA A 119 -1.85 22.03 -0.61
C ALA A 119 -3.34 21.78 -0.92
N LYS A 120 -3.68 21.52 -2.17
CA LYS A 120 -5.05 21.19 -2.62
C LYS A 120 -5.31 19.68 -2.68
N GLY A 121 -4.29 18.86 -2.44
CA GLY A 121 -4.38 17.40 -2.49
C GLY A 121 -3.92 16.77 -3.81
N ASP A 122 -3.29 17.52 -4.72
CA ASP A 122 -2.75 16.92 -5.95
C ASP A 122 -1.57 16.00 -5.59
N LEU A 123 -1.56 14.80 -6.17
CA LEU A 123 -0.57 13.75 -5.89
C LEU A 123 0.37 13.55 -7.08
N ALA A 124 1.69 13.56 -6.83
CA ALA A 124 2.70 13.28 -7.85
C ALA A 124 3.66 12.17 -7.36
N ASN A 125 3.53 10.95 -7.91
CA ASN A 125 4.23 9.77 -7.39
C ASN A 125 4.71 8.74 -8.43
N TRP A 126 4.61 9.01 -9.74
CA TRP A 126 4.89 8.00 -10.79
C TRP A 126 5.92 8.44 -11.86
N MET A 127 6.24 9.73 -11.96
CA MET A 127 7.22 10.24 -12.92
C MET A 127 8.13 11.28 -12.27
N LEU A 128 9.43 11.21 -12.57
CA LEU A 128 10.40 12.26 -12.30
C LEU A 128 11.08 12.63 -13.62
N PRO A 129 11.12 13.91 -14.05
CA PRO A 129 11.66 14.29 -15.35
C PRO A 129 13.07 13.77 -15.64
N GLN A 130 13.92 13.67 -14.61
CA GLN A 130 15.31 13.19 -14.72
C GLN A 130 15.43 11.66 -14.78
N ARG A 131 14.42 10.92 -14.32
CA ARG A 131 14.37 9.45 -14.33
C ARG A 131 13.39 8.89 -15.36
N GLY A 132 12.55 9.73 -15.96
CA GLY A 132 11.48 9.31 -16.88
C GLY A 132 10.22 8.83 -16.16
N VAL A 133 9.38 8.14 -16.92
CA VAL A 133 8.15 7.49 -16.45
C VAL A 133 8.52 6.24 -15.66
N GLY A 134 8.16 6.20 -14.38
CA GLY A 134 8.14 4.98 -13.60
C GLY A 134 6.85 4.18 -13.85
N ASN A 135 6.66 3.10 -13.11
CA ASN A 135 5.42 2.34 -13.19
C ASN A 135 4.28 3.13 -12.52
N VAL A 136 3.25 3.47 -13.29
CA VAL A 136 2.03 4.07 -12.72
C VAL A 136 1.31 3.08 -11.81
N GLY A 137 1.30 1.79 -12.19
CA GLY A 137 0.54 0.75 -11.49
C GLY A 137 -0.93 1.14 -11.35
N GLY A 138 -1.55 0.77 -10.23
CA GLY A 138 -2.90 1.21 -9.86
C GLY A 138 -2.98 2.57 -9.19
N ALA A 139 -1.90 3.36 -9.13
CA ALA A 139 -1.85 4.58 -8.31
C ALA A 139 -2.93 5.62 -8.67
N MET A 140 -3.27 5.76 -9.96
CA MET A 140 -4.32 6.71 -10.40
C MET A 140 -5.72 6.24 -9.98
N ASP A 141 -6.04 4.96 -10.17
CA ASP A 141 -7.31 4.37 -9.74
C ASP A 141 -7.46 4.42 -8.22
N LEU A 142 -6.41 4.08 -7.48
CA LEU A 142 -6.40 4.13 -6.01
C LEU A 142 -6.60 5.55 -5.48
N ALA A 143 -5.91 6.53 -6.09
CA ALA A 143 -6.00 7.93 -5.67
C ALA A 143 -7.39 8.55 -5.88
N THR A 144 -8.20 7.97 -6.78
CA THR A 144 -9.54 8.45 -7.11
C THR A 144 -10.66 7.59 -6.51
N GLY A 145 -10.40 6.31 -6.29
CA GLY A 145 -11.39 5.33 -5.82
C GLY A 145 -11.44 5.13 -4.30
N ALA A 146 -10.45 5.58 -3.54
CA ALA A 146 -10.39 5.37 -2.10
C ALA A 146 -9.97 6.62 -1.32
N ARG A 147 -10.15 6.62 0.00
CA ARG A 147 -9.54 7.65 0.85
C ARG A 147 -8.02 7.46 0.86
N VAL A 148 -7.28 8.49 0.45
CA VAL A 148 -5.81 8.44 0.35
C VAL A 148 -5.14 8.92 1.63
N ILE A 149 -4.18 8.14 2.11
CA ILE A 149 -3.18 8.55 3.11
C ILE A 149 -1.81 8.54 2.42
N VAL A 150 -1.09 9.66 2.50
CA VAL A 150 0.27 9.75 1.95
C VAL A 150 1.30 9.45 3.04
N ALA A 151 2.22 8.53 2.76
CA ALA A 151 3.35 8.19 3.61
C ALA A 151 4.66 8.62 2.91
N MET A 152 5.33 9.64 3.45
CA MET A 152 6.58 10.21 2.91
C MET A 152 7.58 10.56 4.01
#